data_AF-A0A970HQN2-F1
#
_entry.id   AF-A0A970HQN2-F1
#
_cell.length_a   1.000
_cell.length_b   1.000
_cell.length_c   1.000
_cell.angle_alpha   90.00
_cell.angle_beta   90.00
_cell.angle_gamma   90.00
#
_symmetry.space_group_name_H-M   'P 1'
#
loop_
_entity.id
_entity.type
_entity.pdbx_description
1 polymer ?
#
loop_
_entity_poly.entity_id
_entity_poly.type
_entity_poly.pdbx_seq_one_letter_code
_entity_poly.pdbx_strand_id
1 'polypeptide(L)'
;MKKFVSEFRDFIMRGNVLDMAVGVIVGAAFNKITASLVNDVLMSFIGMIAGGQNFTDRLNIVLVKPTYNDVGEVIDAGVTIGFGSFLATIIDFIIIAFVVFIIIKIFNRARAIATKRKLEAEKAEAEAKAAAEALKPCAPTQEEILIEIRDLLKTAYSSDEASGNKTTM
;
A
#
# COMPACT_ATOMS: atom_id res chain seq x y z
N MET A 1 36.72 -19.54 -4.85
CA MET A 1 35.25 -19.61 -4.66
C MET A 1 34.74 -18.84 -3.44
N LYS A 2 35.33 -18.98 -2.23
CA LYS A 2 34.85 -18.24 -1.04
C LYS A 2 34.78 -16.71 -1.19
N LYS A 3 35.77 -16.08 -1.85
CA LYS A 3 35.79 -14.63 -2.13
C LYS A 3 34.63 -14.15 -3.00
N PHE A 4 34.31 -14.90 -4.06
CA PHE A 4 33.21 -14.56 -4.96
C PHE A 4 31.85 -14.67 -4.26
N VAL A 5 31.66 -15.70 -3.42
CA VAL A 5 30.42 -15.87 -2.65
C VAL A 5 30.27 -14.79 -1.58
N SER A 6 31.36 -14.34 -0.93
CA SER A 6 31.29 -13.20 -0.01
C SER A 6 30.99 -11.89 -0.73
N GLU A 7 31.66 -11.61 -1.85
CA GLU A 7 31.41 -10.41 -2.67
C GLU A 7 29.98 -10.38 -3.24
N PHE A 8 29.45 -11.55 -3.61
CA PHE A 8 28.08 -11.70 -4.07
C PHE A 8 27.06 -11.50 -2.94
N ARG A 9 27.35 -12.04 -1.74
CA ARG A 9 26.53 -11.79 -0.55
C ARG A 9 26.51 -10.31 -0.20
N ASP A 10 27.67 -9.66 -0.19
CA ASP A 10 27.81 -8.23 0.10
C ASP A 10 27.14 -7.36 -0.99
N PHE A 11 27.07 -7.85 -2.23
CA PHE A 11 26.32 -7.22 -3.31
C PHE A 11 24.80 -7.32 -3.10
N ILE A 12 24.27 -8.51 -2.78
CA ILE A 12 22.84 -8.73 -2.53
C ILE A 12 22.38 -8.02 -1.25
N MET A 13 23.24 -7.92 -0.24
CA MET A 13 22.92 -7.21 1.01
C MET A 13 22.80 -5.69 0.85
N ARG A 14 23.07 -5.14 -0.34
CA ARG A 14 22.69 -3.77 -0.68
C ARG A 14 21.16 -3.72 -0.80
N GLY A 15 20.48 -3.26 0.25
CA GLY A 15 19.01 -3.24 0.34
C GLY A 15 18.31 -2.66 -0.90
N ASN A 16 18.86 -1.61 -1.51
CA ASN A 16 18.31 -1.01 -2.72
C ASN A 16 18.28 -1.95 -3.95
N VAL A 17 19.21 -2.91 -4.05
CA VAL A 17 19.27 -3.89 -5.15
C VAL A 17 18.29 -5.04 -4.91
N LEU A 18 18.18 -5.50 -3.65
CA LEU A 18 17.27 -6.57 -3.28
C LEU A 18 15.81 -6.14 -3.48
N ASP A 19 15.44 -4.95 -3.01
CA ASP A 19 14.07 -4.43 -3.12
C ASP A 19 13.68 -4.17 -4.59
N MET A 20 14.61 -3.65 -5.41
CA MET A 20 14.42 -3.53 -6.85
C MET A 20 14.25 -4.91 -7.53
N ALA A 21 15.09 -5.89 -7.19
CA ALA A 21 15.02 -7.23 -7.77
C ALA A 21 13.71 -7.93 -7.43
N VAL A 22 13.26 -7.85 -6.17
CA VAL A 22 11.97 -8.39 -5.74
C VAL A 22 10.83 -7.68 -6.48
N GLY A 23 10.87 -6.35 -6.58
CA GLY A 23 9.88 -5.57 -7.31
C GLY A 23 9.74 -5.97 -8.79
N VAL A 24 10.86 -6.19 -9.48
CA VAL A 24 10.87 -6.61 -10.90
C VAL A 24 10.35 -8.04 -11.07
N ILE A 25 10.79 -8.98 -10.24
CA ILE A 25 10.37 -10.39 -10.32
C ILE A 25 8.86 -10.52 -10.02
N VAL A 26 8.41 -9.88 -8.94
CA VAL A 26 6.99 -9.87 -8.56
C VAL A 26 6.16 -9.14 -9.62
N GLY A 27 6.65 -8.02 -10.15
CA GLY A 27 5.99 -7.28 -11.23
C GLY A 27 5.84 -8.13 -12.50
N ALA A 28 6.87 -8.85 -12.92
CA ALA A 28 6.84 -9.73 -14.09
C ALA A 28 5.89 -10.92 -13.90
N ALA A 29 5.90 -11.55 -12.73
CA ALA A 29 4.98 -12.64 -12.39
C ALA A 29 3.52 -12.14 -12.33
N PHE A 30 3.29 -10.99 -11.69
CA PHE A 30 1.97 -10.38 -11.60
C PHE A 30 1.41 -10.01 -12.97
N ASN A 31 2.23 -9.45 -13.86
CA ASN A 31 1.83 -9.15 -15.23
C ASN A 31 1.37 -10.41 -15.99
N LYS A 32 2.05 -11.54 -15.82
CA LYS A 32 1.63 -12.83 -16.42
C LYS A 32 0.28 -13.30 -15.87
N ILE A 33 0.05 -13.18 -14.56
CA ILE A 33 -1.21 -13.56 -13.93
C ILE A 33 -2.35 -12.69 -14.47
N THR A 34 -2.14 -11.37 -14.55
CA THR A 34 -3.16 -10.46 -15.10
C THR A 34 -3.41 -10.72 -16.57
N ALA A 35 -2.37 -11.00 -17.37
CA ALA A 35 -2.53 -11.31 -18.79
C ALA A 35 -3.30 -12.62 -19.02
N SER A 36 -3.00 -13.69 -18.27
CA SER A 36 -3.74 -14.96 -18.35
C SER A 36 -5.20 -14.79 -17.93
N LEU A 37 -5.48 -14.02 -16.86
CA LEU A 37 -6.86 -13.75 -16.48
C LEU A 37 -7.65 -13.02 -17.59
N VAL A 38 -7.03 -12.07 -18.28
CA VAL A 38 -7.69 -11.35 -19.37
C VAL A 38 -7.86 -12.26 -20.60
N ASN A 39 -6.78 -12.90 -21.04
CA ASN A 39 -6.78 -13.67 -22.28
C ASN A 39 -7.53 -15.00 -22.16
N ASP A 40 -7.41 -15.70 -21.04
CA ASP A 40 -7.98 -17.04 -20.90
C ASP A 40 -9.40 -17.01 -20.34
N VAL A 41 -9.70 -16.03 -19.47
CA VAL A 41 -11.01 -15.91 -18.82
C VAL A 41 -11.86 -14.86 -19.51
N LEU A 42 -11.45 -13.59 -19.51
CA LEU A 42 -12.30 -12.52 -20.04
C LEU A 42 -12.54 -12.64 -21.54
N MET A 43 -11.52 -12.92 -22.35
CA MET A 43 -11.71 -13.10 -23.79
C MET A 43 -12.56 -14.34 -24.10
N SER A 44 -12.46 -15.42 -23.32
CA SER A 44 -13.35 -16.59 -23.46
C SER A 44 -14.81 -16.23 -23.16
N PHE A 45 -15.06 -15.45 -22.10
CA PHE A 45 -16.41 -14.99 -21.76
C PHE A 45 -16.96 -13.98 -22.77
N ILE A 46 -16.13 -13.03 -23.23
CA ILE A 46 -16.48 -12.04 -24.24
C ILE A 46 -16.75 -12.74 -25.58
N GLY A 47 -15.91 -13.70 -25.96
CA GLY A 47 -16.06 -14.50 -27.17
C GLY A 47 -17.36 -15.32 -27.16
N MET A 48 -17.73 -15.90 -26.02
CA MET A 48 -19.00 -16.61 -25.86
C MET A 48 -20.21 -15.70 -26.08
N ILE A 49 -20.18 -14.46 -25.56
CA ILE A 49 -21.27 -13.48 -25.72
C ILE A 49 -21.26 -12.87 -27.13
N ALA A 50 -20.08 -12.70 -27.74
CA ALA A 50 -19.89 -12.13 -29.07
C ALA A 50 -20.14 -13.12 -30.23
N GLY A 51 -20.55 -14.36 -29.94
CA GLY A 51 -20.92 -15.36 -30.96
C GLY A 51 -19.77 -16.24 -31.45
N GLY A 52 -18.72 -16.43 -30.65
CA GLY A 52 -17.66 -17.43 -30.87
C GLY A 52 -16.58 -17.03 -31.89
N GLN A 53 -16.57 -15.79 -32.38
CA GLN A 53 -15.57 -15.31 -33.33
C GLN A 53 -14.70 -14.22 -32.69
N ASN A 54 -13.37 -14.42 -32.76
CA ASN A 54 -12.40 -13.44 -32.30
C ASN A 54 -12.56 -12.15 -33.11
N PHE A 55 -12.69 -10.99 -32.44
CA PHE A 55 -12.76 -9.67 -33.08
C PHE A 55 -11.57 -9.41 -34.03
N THR A 56 -10.43 -10.06 -33.74
CA THR A 56 -9.24 -10.11 -34.59
C THR A 56 -9.53 -10.63 -36.00
N ASP A 57 -10.31 -11.70 -36.13
CA ASP A 57 -10.58 -12.35 -37.42
C ASP A 57 -11.62 -11.60 -38.25
N ARG A 58 -12.50 -10.83 -37.59
CA ARG A 58 -13.52 -10.01 -38.28
C ARG A 58 -13.03 -8.66 -38.79
N LEU A 59 -11.96 -8.11 -38.20
CA LEU A 59 -11.44 -6.78 -38.53
C LEU A 59 -10.10 -6.82 -39.27
N ASN A 60 -9.46 -7.99 -39.38
CA ASN A 60 -8.29 -8.14 -40.23
C ASN A 60 -8.70 -8.06 -41.71
N ILE A 61 -8.10 -7.12 -42.44
CA ILE A 61 -8.26 -7.06 -43.90
C ILE A 61 -7.34 -8.13 -44.49
N VAL A 62 -7.96 -9.19 -45.03
CA VAL A 62 -7.26 -10.31 -45.68
C VAL A 62 -6.90 -9.90 -47.10
N LEU A 63 -5.60 -9.70 -47.38
CA LEU A 63 -5.11 -9.40 -48.74
C LEU A 63 -4.93 -10.70 -49.55
N VAL A 64 -4.54 -11.80 -48.89
CA VAL A 64 -4.47 -13.15 -49.49
C VAL A 64 -5.04 -14.15 -48.48
N LYS A 65 -5.99 -14.99 -48.90
CA LYS A 65 -6.59 -16.00 -48.02
C LYS A 65 -5.59 -17.12 -47.74
N PRO A 66 -5.44 -17.57 -46.49
CA PRO A 66 -4.63 -18.74 -46.18
C PRO A 66 -5.23 -19.97 -46.88
N THR A 67 -4.37 -20.74 -47.55
CA THR A 67 -4.74 -22.02 -48.15
C THR A 67 -4.44 -23.12 -47.15
N TYR A 68 -5.38 -24.05 -47.02
CA TYR A 68 -5.30 -25.20 -46.11
C TYR A 68 -5.17 -26.48 -46.94
N ASN A 69 -4.45 -27.48 -46.45
CA ASN A 69 -4.43 -28.82 -47.04
C ASN A 69 -5.73 -29.57 -46.70
N ASP A 70 -5.96 -30.73 -47.33
CA ASP A 70 -7.12 -31.59 -47.07
C ASP A 70 -7.20 -32.11 -45.61
N VAL A 71 -6.16 -31.88 -44.81
CA VAL A 71 -6.04 -32.25 -43.38
C VAL A 71 -6.24 -31.03 -42.46
N GLY A 72 -6.47 -29.84 -43.02
CA GLY A 72 -6.74 -28.61 -42.27
C GLY A 72 -5.51 -27.85 -41.77
N GLU A 73 -4.29 -28.21 -42.20
CA GLU A 73 -3.07 -27.48 -41.87
C GLU A 73 -2.83 -26.33 -42.88
N VAL A 74 -2.39 -25.18 -42.36
CA VAL A 74 -2.11 -23.98 -43.15
C VAL A 74 -0.86 -24.21 -44.00
N ILE A 75 -1.02 -24.25 -45.32
CA ILE A 75 0.07 -24.45 -46.29
C ILE A 75 0.77 -23.13 -46.63
N ASP A 76 0.00 -22.03 -46.62
CA ASP A 76 0.51 -20.68 -46.81
C ASP A 76 -0.20 -19.73 -45.86
N ALA A 77 0.59 -19.07 -45.01
CA ALA A 77 0.09 -18.08 -44.06
C ALA A 77 -0.19 -16.80 -44.85
N GLY A 78 -1.38 -16.75 -45.46
CA GLY A 78 -1.82 -15.61 -46.27
C GLY A 78 -1.54 -14.26 -45.61
N VAL A 79 -1.22 -13.26 -46.44
CA VAL A 79 -0.82 -11.94 -45.94
C VAL A 79 -2.06 -11.14 -45.51
N THR A 80 -2.15 -10.83 -44.23
CA THR A 80 -3.19 -9.99 -43.62
C THR A 80 -2.59 -8.71 -43.08
N ILE A 81 -3.23 -7.55 -43.32
CA ILE A 81 -2.90 -6.35 -42.55
C ILE A 81 -3.59 -6.50 -41.19
N GLY A 82 -2.78 -6.68 -40.14
CA GLY A 82 -3.19 -7.01 -38.78
C GLY A 82 -3.87 -5.86 -38.00
N PHE A 83 -4.75 -5.10 -38.64
CA PHE A 83 -5.48 -4.00 -37.99
C PHE A 83 -6.38 -4.53 -36.86
N GLY A 84 -6.99 -5.71 -37.04
CA GLY A 84 -7.75 -6.39 -36.00
C GLY A 84 -6.87 -6.88 -34.85
N SER A 85 -5.65 -7.36 -35.15
CA SER A 85 -4.70 -7.77 -34.10
C SER A 85 -4.19 -6.59 -33.30
N PHE A 86 -3.90 -5.46 -33.96
CA PHE A 86 -3.51 -4.23 -33.28
C PHE A 86 -4.64 -3.70 -32.39
N LEU A 87 -5.87 -3.64 -32.90
CA LEU A 87 -7.00 -3.18 -32.10
C LEU A 87 -7.30 -4.12 -30.93
N ALA A 88 -7.16 -5.44 -31.12
CA ALA A 88 -7.24 -6.42 -30.04
C ALA A 88 -6.20 -6.14 -28.95
N THR A 89 -4.93 -5.90 -29.31
CA THR A 89 -3.90 -5.57 -28.30
C THR A 89 -4.18 -4.27 -27.54
N ILE A 90 -4.82 -3.28 -28.18
CA ILE A 90 -5.26 -2.05 -27.49
C ILE A 90 -6.38 -2.35 -26.50
N ILE A 91 -7.37 -3.14 -26.92
CA ILE A 91 -8.48 -3.56 -26.06
C ILE A 91 -7.96 -4.37 -24.88
N ASP A 92 -7.06 -5.32 -25.11
CA ASP A 92 -6.42 -6.12 -24.05
C ASP A 92 -5.69 -5.24 -23.05
N PHE A 93 -4.92 -4.25 -23.52
CA PHE A 93 -4.25 -3.30 -22.64
C PHE A 93 -5.23 -2.52 -21.76
N ILE A 94 -6.35 -2.04 -22.33
CA ILE A 94 -7.40 -1.33 -21.58
C ILE A 94 -8.04 -2.25 -20.52
N ILE A 95 -8.33 -3.50 -20.88
CA ILE A 95 -8.94 -4.47 -19.96
C ILE A 95 -7.96 -4.82 -18.83
N ILE A 96 -6.69 -5.10 -19.14
CA ILE A 96 -5.66 -5.37 -18.13
C ILE A 96 -5.54 -4.17 -17.18
N ALA A 97 -5.46 -2.95 -17.69
CA ALA A 97 -5.40 -1.74 -16.87
C ALA A 97 -6.63 -1.61 -15.95
N PHE A 98 -7.82 -1.93 -16.46
CA PHE A 98 -9.06 -1.91 -15.67
C PHE A 98 -9.07 -2.97 -14.56
N VAL A 99 -8.63 -4.20 -14.86
CA VAL A 99 -8.54 -5.28 -13.86
C VAL A 99 -7.53 -4.91 -12.76
N VAL A 100 -6.35 -4.43 -13.14
CA VAL A 100 -5.34 -3.96 -12.18
C VAL A 100 -5.89 -2.83 -11.31
N PHE A 101 -6.63 -1.88 -11.90
CA PHE A 101 -7.29 -0.81 -11.16
C PHE A 101 -8.30 -1.34 -10.13
N ILE A 102 -9.13 -2.32 -10.48
CA ILE A 102 -10.08 -2.93 -9.54
C ILE A 102 -9.33 -3.59 -8.38
N ILE A 103 -8.28 -4.36 -8.66
CA ILE A 103 -7.47 -5.03 -7.63
C ILE A 103 -6.88 -3.99 -6.68
N ILE A 104 -6.22 -2.96 -7.23
CA ILE A 104 -5.63 -1.88 -6.42
C ILE A 104 -6.72 -1.15 -5.61
N LYS A 105 -7.90 -0.90 -6.18
CA LYS A 105 -9.03 -0.27 -5.48
C LYS A 105 -9.54 -1.13 -4.32
N ILE A 106 -9.61 -2.45 -4.49
CA ILE A 106 -9.99 -3.39 -3.42
C ILE A 106 -8.93 -3.38 -2.31
N PHE A 107 -7.65 -3.50 -2.67
CA PHE A 107 -6.55 -3.44 -1.71
C PHE A 107 -6.50 -2.10 -0.97
N ASN A 108 -6.69 -0.98 -1.67
CA ASN A 108 -6.72 0.35 -1.08
C ASN A 108 -7.94 0.55 -0.19
N ARG A 109 -9.12 0.01 -0.55
CA ARG A 109 -10.30 0.00 0.34
C ARG A 109 -10.06 -0.84 1.58
N ALA A 110 -9.50 -2.04 1.44
CA ALA A 110 -9.19 -2.92 2.56
C ALA A 110 -8.15 -2.29 3.51
N ARG A 111 -7.10 -1.69 2.95
CA ARG A 111 -6.12 -0.91 3.72
C ARG A 111 -6.78 0.30 4.37
N ALA A 112 -7.56 1.10 3.67
CA ALA A 112 -8.24 2.27 4.23
C ALA A 112 -9.17 1.91 5.40
N ILE A 113 -9.84 0.76 5.36
CA ILE A 113 -10.64 0.25 6.50
C ILE A 113 -9.72 -0.09 7.68
N ALA A 114 -8.57 -0.73 7.43
CA ALA A 114 -7.60 -1.05 8.48
C ALA A 114 -6.92 0.20 9.05
N THR A 115 -6.57 1.20 8.22
CA THR A 115 -5.97 2.46 8.69
C THR A 115 -6.97 3.31 9.44
N LYS A 116 -8.25 3.38 9.00
CA LYS A 116 -9.30 4.07 9.77
C LYS A 116 -9.47 3.45 11.15
N ARG A 117 -9.52 2.12 11.25
CA ARG A 117 -9.62 1.41 12.54
C ARG A 117 -8.40 1.65 13.43
N LYS A 118 -7.19 1.72 12.86
CA LYS A 118 -5.97 2.07 13.62
C LYS A 118 -5.99 3.52 14.09
N LEU A 119 -6.42 4.45 13.24
CA LEU A 119 -6.50 5.88 13.55
C LEU A 119 -7.60 6.17 14.58
N GLU A 120 -8.72 5.45 14.51
CA GLU A 120 -9.81 5.49 15.49
C GLU A 120 -9.38 4.85 16.82
N ALA A 121 -8.62 3.75 16.78
CA ALA A 121 -8.04 3.15 17.99
C ALA A 121 -6.99 4.06 18.63
N GLU A 122 -6.15 4.73 17.84
CA GLU A 122 -5.13 5.67 18.32
C GLU A 122 -5.78 6.96 18.87
N LYS A 123 -6.86 7.44 18.26
CA LYS A 123 -7.68 8.53 18.81
C LYS A 123 -8.41 8.12 20.08
N ALA A 124 -9.00 6.93 20.11
CA ALA A 124 -9.66 6.40 21.31
C ALA A 124 -8.66 6.15 22.44
N GLU A 125 -7.43 5.72 22.14
CA GLU A 125 -6.35 5.56 23.12
C GLU A 125 -5.83 6.92 23.59
N ALA A 126 -5.75 7.93 22.71
CA ALA A 126 -5.41 9.30 23.08
C ALA A 126 -6.50 9.96 23.94
N GLU A 127 -7.77 9.75 23.62
CA GLU A 127 -8.92 10.20 24.41
C GLU A 127 -9.03 9.45 25.73
N ALA A 128 -8.75 8.14 25.76
CA ALA A 128 -8.69 7.35 26.98
C ALA A 128 -7.50 7.72 27.85
N LYS A 129 -6.32 8.04 27.28
CA LYS A 129 -5.17 8.59 28.01
C LYS A 129 -5.47 9.99 28.54
N ALA A 130 -6.08 10.86 27.75
CA ALA A 130 -6.49 12.19 28.19
C ALA A 130 -7.58 12.14 29.29
N ALA A 131 -8.53 11.22 29.18
CA ALA A 131 -9.56 10.99 30.20
C ALA A 131 -8.97 10.33 31.47
N ALA A 132 -8.02 9.40 31.32
CA ALA A 132 -7.30 8.81 32.46
C ALA A 132 -6.36 9.80 33.15
N GLU A 133 -5.81 10.76 32.40
CA GLU A 133 -5.03 11.88 32.95
C GLU A 133 -5.92 12.89 33.66
N ALA A 134 -7.13 13.15 33.16
CA ALA A 134 -8.16 13.97 33.82
C ALA A 134 -8.80 13.28 35.05
N LEU A 135 -8.77 11.95 35.13
CA LEU A 135 -9.28 11.16 36.26
C LEU A 135 -8.23 10.86 37.35
N LYS A 136 -6.96 11.28 37.19
CA LYS A 136 -6.02 11.27 38.32
C LYS A 136 -6.52 12.30 39.35
N PRO A 137 -6.96 11.89 40.55
CA PRO A 137 -7.27 12.84 41.61
C PRO A 137 -6.00 13.65 41.90
N CYS A 138 -6.13 14.98 41.94
CA CYS A 138 -5.06 15.96 42.11
C CYS A 138 -3.83 15.42 42.86
N ALA A 139 -2.73 15.20 42.13
CA ALA A 139 -1.43 15.38 42.75
C ALA A 139 -1.24 16.90 42.85
N PRO A 140 -0.94 17.46 44.04
CA PRO A 140 -0.79 18.90 44.19
C PRO A 140 0.25 19.39 43.19
N THR A 141 -0.14 20.39 42.40
CA THR A 141 0.75 20.94 41.38
C THR A 141 1.93 21.62 42.07
N GLN A 142 3.10 21.62 41.44
CA GLN A 142 4.31 22.22 42.03
C GLN A 142 4.07 23.69 42.45
N GLU A 143 3.17 24.38 41.76
CA GLU A 143 2.78 25.75 42.09
C GLU A 143 2.02 25.85 43.42
N GLU A 144 1.11 24.91 43.73
CA GLU A 144 0.40 24.86 45.02
C GLU A 144 1.38 24.57 46.17
N ILE A 145 2.34 23.66 45.95
CA ILE A 145 3.39 23.34 46.93
C ILE A 145 4.27 24.57 47.21
N LEU A 146 4.63 25.32 46.17
CA LEU A 146 5.45 26.53 46.33
C LEU A 146 4.70 27.65 47.08
N ILE A 147 3.38 27.75 46.91
CA ILE A 147 2.54 28.70 47.66
C ILE A 147 2.47 28.31 49.13
N GLU A 148 2.26 27.03 49.45
CA GLU A 148 2.26 26.54 50.83
C GLU A 148 3.62 26.76 51.51
N ILE A 149 4.73 26.48 50.82
CA ILE A 149 6.09 26.73 51.35
C ILE A 149 6.30 28.23 51.61
N ARG A 150 5.88 29.12 50.70
CA ARG A 150 6.00 30.58 50.87
C ARG A 150 5.25 31.03 52.11
N ASP A 151 4.02 30.56 52.29
CA ASP A 151 3.17 31.00 53.40
C ASP A 151 3.70 30.47 54.74
N LEU A 152 4.18 29.22 54.79
CA LEU A 152 4.87 28.66 55.96
C LEU A 152 6.15 29.42 56.31
N LEU A 153 6.97 29.79 55.31
CA LEU A 153 8.17 30.59 55.53
C LEU A 153 7.86 32.00 55.99
N LYS A 154 6.80 32.62 55.46
CA LYS A 154 6.34 33.94 55.91
C LYS A 154 5.87 33.88 57.36
N THR A 155 5.08 32.87 57.72
CA THR A 155 4.66 32.64 59.11
C THR A 155 5.86 32.39 60.03
N ALA A 156 6.84 31.59 59.60
CA ALA A 156 8.07 31.34 60.36
C ALA A 156 8.89 32.63 60.58
N TYR A 157 9.02 33.47 59.55
CA TYR A 157 9.75 34.74 59.65
C TYR A 157 9.02 35.76 60.53
N SER A 158 7.68 35.83 60.42
CA SER A 158 6.87 36.67 61.32
C SER A 158 6.89 36.18 62.77
N SER A 159 7.07 34.87 63.00
CA SER A 159 7.26 34.33 64.36
C SER A 159 8.66 34.60 64.93
N ASP A 160 9.67 34.76 64.06
CA ASP A 160 11.04 35.10 64.47
C ASP A 160 11.15 36.59 64.86
N GLU A 161 10.46 37.49 64.14
CA GLU A 161 10.33 38.91 64.55
C GLU A 161 9.58 39.08 65.88
N ALA A 162 8.61 38.21 66.18
CA ALA A 162 7.87 38.22 67.45
C ALA A 162 8.68 37.62 68.63
N SER A 163 9.66 36.76 68.36
CA SER A 163 10.53 36.14 69.37
C SER A 163 11.79 36.97 69.68
N GLY A 164 12.16 37.92 68.82
CA GLY A 164 13.36 38.75 68.96
C GLY A 164 13.33 39.83 70.05
N ASN A 165 12.21 40.06 70.76
CA ASN A 165 12.10 41.11 71.77
C ASN A 165 11.89 40.59 73.21
N LYS A 166 12.56 39.51 73.61
CA LYS A 166 12.54 39.10 75.03
C LYS A 166 13.83 38.58 75.66
N THR A 167 14.99 38.69 75.02
CA THR A 167 16.27 38.35 75.69
C THR A 167 17.43 39.24 75.28
N THR A 168 17.39 40.52 75.66
CA THR A 168 18.57 41.29 76.06
C THR A 168 18.14 42.26 77.15
N MET A 169 18.91 42.24 78.25
CA MET A 169 18.85 43.06 79.49
C MET A 169 18.00 44.34 79.48
#